data_AF-A0A9W6AXS6-F1
#
_entry.id   AF-A0A9W6AXS6-F1
#
_cell.length_a   1.000
_cell.length_b   1.000
_cell.length_c   1.000
_cell.angle_alpha   90.00
_cell.angle_beta   90.00
_cell.angle_gamma   90.00
#
_symmetry.space_group_name_H-M   'P 1'
#
loop_
_entity.id
_entity.type
_entity.pdbx_description
1 polymer ?
#
loop_
_entity_poly.entity_id
_entity_poly.type
_entity_poly.pdbx_seq_one_letter_code
_entity_poly.pdbx_strand_id
1 'polypeptide(L)'
;MSMSTSIPAILNNPPNPQTREDIIDALNRAILGLDTADSRLFDSALFPESTVDLHGNVMNGLPNIYKDCYENISKMDTTHILSNIRVSMVEGDENKAKVTASALAQHYRPGEGNVHAGDGLWKLRNWVVKLTWTEGDWGVFKGE
;
A
#
# COMPACT_ATOMS: atom_id res chain seq x y z
N MET A 1 3.07 7.84 24.91
CA MET A 1 3.29 9.12 24.20
C MET A 1 4.22 8.84 23.05
N SER A 2 3.76 8.96 21.80
CA SER A 2 4.64 8.80 20.64
C SER A 2 5.61 9.97 20.60
N MET A 3 6.90 9.71 20.77
CA MET A 3 7.94 10.71 20.59
C MET A 3 8.02 11.03 19.10
N SER A 4 7.45 12.16 18.70
CA SER A 4 7.70 12.76 17.39
C SER A 4 9.20 13.05 17.28
N THR A 5 9.95 12.14 16.66
CA THR A 5 11.36 12.38 16.34
C THR A 5 11.45 13.41 15.23
N SER A 6 12.01 14.59 15.52
CA SER A 6 12.16 15.65 14.53
C SER A 6 13.06 15.16 13.39
N ILE A 7 12.58 15.23 12.15
CA ILE A 7 13.39 14.91 10.97
C ILE A 7 14.43 16.03 10.78
N PRO A 8 15.74 15.74 10.82
CA PRO A 8 16.78 16.76 10.77
C PRO A 8 16.90 17.39 9.37
N ALA A 9 17.18 18.70 9.28
CA ALA A 9 17.37 19.38 7.99
C ALA A 9 18.61 18.89 7.24
N ILE A 10 19.71 18.65 7.97
CA ILE A 10 20.95 18.09 7.42
C ILE A 10 20.93 16.58 7.65
N LEU A 11 21.35 15.82 6.63
CA LEU A 11 21.48 14.38 6.75
C LEU A 11 22.77 14.07 7.54
N ASN A 12 22.63 13.41 8.69
CA ASN A 12 23.78 13.04 9.51
C ASN A 12 24.42 11.77 8.92
N ASN A 13 25.73 11.80 8.68
CA ASN A 13 26.52 10.65 8.21
C ASN A 13 25.88 9.90 7.01
N PRO A 14 25.74 10.56 5.83
CA PRO A 14 25.15 9.91 4.66
C PRO A 14 26.03 8.74 4.17
N PRO A 15 25.45 7.59 3.80
CA PRO A 15 26.20 6.51 3.17
C PRO A 15 26.66 6.89 1.75
N ASN A 16 27.61 6.13 1.22
CA ASN A 16 27.94 6.18 -0.20
C ASN A 16 26.73 5.74 -1.06
N PRO A 17 26.67 6.09 -2.36
CA PRO A 17 25.52 5.79 -3.20
C PRO A 17 25.13 4.31 -3.26
N GLN A 18 26.09 3.39 -3.35
CA GLN A 18 25.76 1.95 -3.44
C GLN A 18 25.12 1.45 -2.14
N THR A 19 25.76 1.73 -1.00
CA THR A 19 25.22 1.35 0.31
C THR A 19 23.86 1.99 0.56
N ARG A 20 23.64 3.22 0.08
CA ARG A 20 22.32 3.86 0.13
C ARG A 20 21.27 3.04 -0.62
N GLU A 21 21.55 2.62 -1.84
CA GLU A 21 20.61 1.82 -2.64
C GLU A 21 20.38 0.43 -2.03
N ASP A 22 21.41 -0.21 -1.48
CA ASP A 22 21.27 -1.53 -0.84
C ASP A 22 20.35 -1.47 0.41
N ILE A 23 20.44 -0.38 1.19
CA ILE A 23 19.55 -0.14 2.35
C ILE A 23 18.12 0.13 1.88
N ILE A 24 17.95 0.91 0.82
CA ILE A 24 16.62 1.21 0.25
C ILE A 24 16.00 -0.05 -0.34
N ASP A 25 16.79 -0.91 -0.98
CA ASP A 25 16.35 -2.19 -1.52
C ASP A 25 15.78 -3.10 -0.41
N ALA A 26 16.42 -3.18 0.77
CA ALA A 26 15.86 -3.92 1.89
C ALA A 26 14.46 -3.44 2.26
N LEU A 27 14.25 -2.11 2.33
CA LEU A 27 12.93 -1.54 2.60
C LEU A 27 11.93 -1.82 1.46
N ASN A 28 12.37 -1.72 0.20
CA ASN A 28 11.53 -2.03 -0.96
C ASN A 28 11.14 -3.52 -1.01
N ARG A 29 12.03 -4.44 -0.67
CA ARG A 29 11.73 -5.88 -0.61
C ARG A 29 10.70 -6.20 0.48
N ALA A 30 10.81 -5.57 1.65
CA ALA A 30 9.79 -5.72 2.70
C ALA A 30 8.41 -5.25 2.22
N ILE A 31 8.34 -4.08 1.60
CA ILE A 31 7.07 -3.53 1.13
C ILE A 31 6.50 -4.28 -0.07
N LEU A 32 7.33 -4.60 -1.06
CA LEU A 32 6.91 -5.34 -2.24
C LEU A 32 6.46 -6.76 -1.87
N GLY A 33 7.14 -7.41 -0.90
CA GLY A 33 6.72 -8.70 -0.37
C GLY A 33 5.32 -8.68 0.24
N LEU A 34 4.92 -7.57 0.88
CA LEU A 34 3.53 -7.37 1.33
C LEU A 34 2.58 -7.24 0.15
N ASP A 35 2.91 -6.38 -0.82
CA ASP A 35 2.05 -6.07 -1.97
C ASP A 35 1.82 -7.28 -2.89
N THR A 36 2.82 -8.16 -3.04
CA THR A 36 2.74 -9.33 -3.91
C THR A 36 2.43 -10.63 -3.18
N ALA A 37 2.20 -10.57 -1.86
CA ALA A 37 2.07 -11.74 -1.00
C ALA A 37 3.22 -12.76 -1.17
N ASP A 38 4.45 -12.26 -1.37
CA ASP A 38 5.66 -13.09 -1.50
C ASP A 38 6.43 -13.12 -0.17
N SER A 39 6.23 -14.21 0.58
CA SER A 39 6.82 -14.38 1.91
C SER A 39 8.33 -14.51 1.84
N ARG A 40 8.88 -15.09 0.77
CA ARG A 40 10.33 -15.21 0.60
C ARG A 40 10.97 -13.85 0.38
N LEU A 41 10.32 -12.98 -0.40
CA LEU A 41 10.78 -11.61 -0.60
C LEU A 41 10.69 -10.81 0.70
N PHE A 42 9.58 -10.93 1.43
CA PHE A 42 9.39 -10.30 2.73
C PHE A 42 10.44 -10.73 3.75
N ASP A 43 10.67 -12.03 3.91
CA ASP A 43 11.65 -12.61 4.83
C ASP A 43 13.07 -12.16 4.55
N SER A 44 13.40 -11.98 3.26
CA SER A 44 14.74 -11.55 2.88
C SER A 44 15.13 -10.17 3.42
N ALA A 45 14.15 -9.35 3.79
CA ALA A 45 14.36 -7.98 4.28
C ALA A 45 14.42 -7.87 5.82
N LEU A 46 14.12 -8.94 6.56
CA LEU A 46 13.93 -8.93 8.00
C LEU A 46 14.88 -9.90 8.69
N PHE A 47 15.35 -9.51 9.87
CA PHE A 47 16.02 -10.44 10.78
C PHE A 47 14.98 -11.21 11.61
N PRO A 48 15.30 -12.43 12.11
CA PRO A 48 14.39 -13.19 12.96
C PRO A 48 13.89 -12.41 14.19
N GLU A 49 14.73 -11.53 14.74
CA GLU A 49 14.49 -10.69 15.91
C GLU A 49 13.97 -9.28 15.59
N SER A 50 13.67 -8.97 14.33
CA SER A 50 13.14 -7.66 13.94
C SER A 50 11.92 -7.26 14.76
N THR A 51 11.77 -5.96 15.00
CA THR A 51 10.62 -5.38 15.68
C THR A 51 9.93 -4.39 14.76
N VAL A 52 8.60 -4.33 14.85
CA VAL A 52 7.78 -3.36 14.12
C VAL A 52 6.83 -2.71 15.10
N ASP A 53 6.93 -1.38 15.24
CA ASP A 53 6.02 -0.57 16.05
C ASP A 53 5.04 0.17 15.13
N LEU A 54 3.76 -0.25 15.16
CA LEU A 54 2.67 0.44 14.47
C LEU A 54 1.81 1.18 15.49
N HIS A 55 2.07 2.48 15.66
CA HIS A 55 1.32 3.36 16.56
C HIS A 55 1.25 2.87 18.03
N GLY A 56 2.33 2.28 18.53
CA GLY A 56 2.44 1.71 19.88
C GLY A 56 2.08 0.22 19.96
N ASN A 57 1.61 -0.38 18.86
CA ASN A 57 1.47 -1.84 18.77
C ASN A 57 2.79 -2.45 18.31
N VAL A 58 3.57 -2.97 19.26
CA VAL A 58 4.91 -3.51 19.00
C VAL A 58 4.85 -5.00 18.73
N MET A 59 5.15 -5.38 17.49
CA MET A 59 5.33 -6.75 17.04
C MET A 59 6.80 -7.13 17.21
N ASN A 60 7.09 -8.08 18.10
CA ASN A 60 8.47 -8.50 18.41
C ASN A 60 8.78 -9.86 17.79
N GLY A 61 9.77 -9.90 16.91
CA GLY A 61 10.20 -11.09 16.20
C GLY A 61 9.30 -11.47 15.03
N LEU A 62 9.90 -12.20 14.09
CA LEU A 62 9.26 -12.57 12.83
C LEU A 62 7.90 -13.29 13.01
N PRO A 63 7.69 -14.22 13.97
CA PRO A 63 6.38 -14.86 14.15
C PRO A 63 5.24 -13.89 14.47
N ASN A 64 5.49 -12.86 15.27
CA ASN A 64 4.47 -11.86 15.61
C ASN A 64 4.25 -10.87 14.45
N ILE A 65 5.32 -10.49 13.76
CA ILE A 65 5.22 -9.69 12.52
C ILE A 65 4.38 -10.44 11.47
N TYR A 66 4.55 -11.75 11.36
CA TYR A 66 3.75 -12.56 10.44
C TYR A 66 2.27 -12.53 10.80
N LYS A 67 1.97 -12.97 12.02
CA LYS A 67 0.61 -13.11 12.52
C LYS A 67 -0.17 -11.80 12.49
N ASP A 68 0.46 -10.70 12.92
CA ASP A 68 -0.23 -9.45 13.17
C ASP A 68 -0.10 -8.44 12.00
N CYS A 69 0.81 -8.66 11.04
CA CYS A 69 0.99 -7.81 9.85
C CYS A 69 0.90 -8.59 8.53
N TYR A 70 1.86 -9.47 8.23
CA TYR A 70 1.98 -10.10 6.92
C TYR A 70 0.74 -10.92 6.53
N GLU A 71 0.23 -11.78 7.43
CA GLU A 71 -0.93 -12.64 7.16
C GLU A 71 -2.24 -11.86 6.96
N ASN A 72 -2.29 -10.63 7.46
CA ASN A 72 -3.45 -9.76 7.26
C ASN A 72 -3.37 -9.06 5.89
N ILE A 73 -2.20 -8.53 5.53
CA ILE A 73 -2.00 -7.76 4.30
C ILE A 73 -1.90 -8.66 3.07
N SER A 74 -1.23 -9.81 3.17
CA SER A 74 -1.04 -10.76 2.05
C SER A 74 -2.34 -11.34 1.47
N LYS A 75 -3.48 -11.14 2.13
CA LYS A 75 -4.81 -11.56 1.68
C LYS A 75 -5.60 -10.41 1.03
N MET A 76 -5.00 -9.23 0.90
CA MET A 76 -5.62 -8.01 0.39
C MET A 76 -5.03 -7.66 -0.97
N ASP A 77 -5.76 -6.87 -1.76
CA ASP A 77 -5.17 -6.18 -2.89
C ASP A 77 -4.57 -4.88 -2.33
N THR A 78 -3.24 -4.77 -2.35
CA THR A 78 -2.55 -3.66 -1.70
C THR A 78 -1.45 -3.05 -2.56
N THR A 79 -1.19 -1.78 -2.32
CA THR A 79 -0.06 -1.06 -2.88
C THR A 79 0.46 -0.11 -1.83
N HIS A 80 1.77 -0.18 -1.59
CA HIS A 80 2.48 0.71 -0.68
C HIS A 80 3.52 1.49 -1.48
N ILE A 81 3.36 2.80 -1.53
CA ILE A 81 4.29 3.70 -2.22
C ILE A 81 5.16 4.39 -1.19
N LEU A 82 6.46 4.14 -1.27
CA LEU A 82 7.48 4.84 -0.49
C LEU A 82 8.10 5.97 -1.31
N SER A 83 8.26 7.14 -0.68
CA SER A 83 8.91 8.29 -1.29
C SER A 83 9.65 9.13 -0.25
N ASN A 84 10.39 10.16 -0.70
CA ASN A 84 11.14 11.07 0.17
C ASN A 84 12.13 10.32 1.09
N ILE A 85 12.74 9.24 0.60
CA ILE A 85 13.57 8.34 1.41
C ILE A 85 14.92 8.99 1.74
N ARG A 86 15.20 9.08 3.03
CA ARG A 86 16.44 9.59 3.61
C ARG A 86 17.12 8.49 4.42
N VAL A 87 18.41 8.28 4.18
CA VAL A 87 19.22 7.25 4.85
C VAL A 87 20.36 7.93 5.59
N SER A 88 20.51 7.65 6.88
CA SER A 88 21.62 8.11 7.72
C SER A 88 22.29 6.91 8.36
N MET A 89 23.61 6.80 8.27
CA MET A 89 24.35 5.78 9.01
C MET A 89 24.34 6.11 10.51
N VAL A 90 24.30 5.10 11.36
CA VAL A 90 24.41 5.29 12.81
C VAL A 90 25.85 5.65 13.15
N GLU A 91 26.04 6.73 13.93
CA GLU A 91 27.38 7.15 14.33
C GLU A 91 28.10 6.05 15.11
N GLY A 92 29.31 5.71 14.68
CA GLY A 92 30.11 4.63 15.29
C GLY A 92 29.67 3.21 14.95
N ASP A 93 28.68 3.01 14.08
CA ASP A 93 28.22 1.68 13.65
C ASP A 93 27.95 1.64 12.13
N GLU A 94 28.94 1.17 11.37
CA GLU A 94 28.86 1.06 9.91
C GLU A 94 27.86 0.00 9.41
N ASN A 95 27.37 -0.87 10.30
CA ASN A 95 26.42 -1.93 9.96
C ASN A 95 24.97 -1.54 10.26
N LYS A 96 24.73 -0.31 10.74
CA LYS A 96 23.38 0.17 11.06
C LYS A 96 23.09 1.48 10.36
N ALA A 97 21.86 1.59 9.88
CA ALA A 97 21.33 2.81 9.31
C ALA A 97 19.95 3.13 9.88
N LYS A 98 19.59 4.41 9.83
CA LYS A 98 18.23 4.91 10.06
C LYS A 98 17.66 5.38 8.73
N VAL A 99 16.45 4.92 8.44
CA VAL A 99 15.70 5.31 7.25
C VAL A 99 14.47 6.10 7.67
N THR A 100 14.16 7.16 6.94
CA THR A 100 12.90 7.90 7.06
C THR A 100 12.31 8.06 5.68
N ALA A 101 11.01 7.83 5.56
CA ALA A 101 10.29 7.89 4.29
C ALA A 101 8.85 8.40 4.51
N SER A 102 8.24 8.91 3.45
CA SER A 102 6.80 9.04 3.35
C SER A 102 6.23 7.73 2.80
N ALA A 103 5.12 7.26 3.39
CA ALA A 103 4.43 6.06 2.93
C ALA A 103 2.96 6.39 2.61
N LEU A 104 2.50 5.96 1.43
CA LEU A 104 1.08 5.85 1.11
C LEU A 104 0.73 4.37 1.00
N ALA A 105 -0.12 3.89 1.90
CA ALA A 105 -0.63 2.52 1.85
C ALA A 105 -2.08 2.54 1.37
N GLN A 106 -2.37 1.73 0.35
CA GLN A 106 -3.72 1.47 -0.12
C GLN A 106 -4.04 0.00 0.14
N HIS A 107 -5.15 -0.26 0.83
CA HIS A 107 -5.64 -1.60 1.12
C HIS A 107 -7.06 -1.74 0.58
N TYR A 108 -7.28 -2.73 -0.27
CA TYR A 108 -8.59 -3.13 -0.77
C TYR A 108 -8.86 -4.59 -0.37
N ARG A 109 -10.12 -4.97 -0.31
CA ARG A 109 -10.45 -6.40 -0.15
C ARG A 109 -9.89 -7.20 -1.34
N PRO A 110 -9.61 -8.50 -1.18
CA PRO A 110 -9.13 -9.31 -2.29
C PRO A 110 -10.07 -9.23 -3.50
N GLY A 111 -9.52 -8.92 -4.67
CA GLY A 111 -10.24 -8.72 -5.92
C GLY A 111 -10.91 -7.34 -6.08
N GLU A 112 -10.81 -6.45 -5.08
CA GLU A 112 -11.39 -5.10 -5.13
C GLU A 112 -10.39 -4.01 -5.58
N GLY A 113 -9.10 -4.32 -5.74
CA GLY A 113 -8.06 -3.34 -6.08
C GLY A 113 -8.07 -2.88 -7.55
N ASN A 114 -8.71 -3.65 -8.43
CA ASN A 114 -8.85 -3.34 -9.87
C ASN A 114 -10.31 -3.34 -10.34
N VAL A 115 -11.29 -3.18 -9.42
CA VAL A 115 -12.66 -2.97 -9.87
C VAL A 115 -12.73 -1.56 -10.43
N HIS A 116 -12.78 -1.45 -11.76
CA HIS A 116 -13.38 -0.28 -12.39
C HIS A 116 -14.72 -0.09 -11.70
N ALA A 117 -14.89 0.99 -10.93
CA ALA A 117 -16.17 1.37 -10.38
C ALA A 117 -17.16 1.35 -11.56
N GLY A 118 -18.02 0.32 -11.64
CA GLY A 118 -18.79 0.06 -12.85
C GLY A 118 -19.63 1.29 -13.16
N ASP A 119 -19.27 2.02 -14.23
CA ASP A 119 -19.68 3.37 -14.69
C ASP A 119 -20.10 4.47 -13.66
N GLY A 120 -20.27 4.16 -12.38
CA GLY A 120 -20.89 5.03 -11.38
C GLY A 120 -22.33 5.42 -11.68
N LEU A 121 -22.97 4.86 -12.73
CA LEU A 121 -24.26 5.36 -13.19
C LEU A 121 -25.41 4.63 -12.51
N TRP A 122 -26.32 5.44 -11.97
CA TRP A 122 -27.65 4.96 -11.60
C TRP A 122 -28.42 4.61 -12.87
N LYS A 123 -28.97 3.39 -12.91
CA LYS A 123 -29.72 2.86 -14.07
C LYS A 123 -31.19 2.69 -13.69
N LEU A 124 -32.08 3.01 -14.63
CA LEU A 124 -33.52 2.84 -14.43
C LEU A 124 -33.83 1.34 -14.28
N ARG A 125 -34.23 0.93 -13.07
CA ARG A 125 -34.67 -0.45 -12.80
C ARG A 125 -36.11 -0.68 -13.27
N ASN A 126 -36.99 0.30 -13.02
CA ASN A 126 -38.37 0.31 -13.47
C ASN A 126 -38.70 1.72 -13.96
N TRP A 127 -39.13 1.85 -15.21
CA TRP A 127 -39.57 3.13 -15.79
C TRP A 127 -40.97 2.96 -16.37
N VAL A 128 -41.95 3.57 -15.71
CA VAL A 128 -43.35 3.55 -16.14
C VAL A 128 -43.67 4.87 -16.80
N VAL A 129 -43.96 4.85 -18.11
CA VAL A 129 -44.33 6.02 -18.89
C VAL A 129 -45.84 6.01 -19.13
N LYS A 130 -46.54 7.04 -18.66
CA LYS A 130 -47.95 7.27 -18.98
C LYS A 130 -48.04 8.29 -20.10
N LEU A 131 -48.46 7.85 -21.27
CA LEU A 131 -48.71 8.73 -22.42
C LEU A 131 -50.15 9.23 -22.37
N THR A 132 -50.31 10.55 -22.39
CA THR A 132 -51.64 11.20 -22.25
C THR A 132 -52.31 11.44 -23.61
N TRP A 133 -51.51 11.63 -24.66
CA TRP A 133 -51.97 11.79 -26.05
C TRP A 133 -50.81 11.50 -27.01
N THR A 134 -51.11 10.96 -28.19
CA THR A 134 -50.13 10.61 -29.23
C THR A 134 -50.72 10.84 -30.62
N GLU A 135 -49.90 11.29 -31.56
CA GLU A 135 -50.23 11.42 -33.00
C GLU A 135 -49.07 10.87 -33.85
N GLY A 136 -49.37 10.39 -35.05
CA GLY A 136 -48.40 9.77 -35.97
C GLY A 136 -48.54 8.25 -36.09
N ASP A 137 -47.70 7.65 -36.94
CA ASP A 137 -47.69 6.20 -37.19
C ASP A 137 -46.65 5.50 -36.31
N TRP A 138 -47.13 4.62 -35.44
CA TRP A 138 -46.30 3.79 -34.57
C TRP A 138 -45.56 2.67 -35.31
N GLY A 139 -45.95 2.33 -36.55
CA GLY A 139 -45.28 1.33 -37.39
C GLY A 139 -43.80 1.65 -37.62
N VAL A 140 -43.44 2.93 -37.66
CA VAL A 140 -42.04 3.40 -37.81
C VAL A 140 -41.12 2.88 -36.70
N PHE A 141 -41.64 2.69 -35.49
CA PHE A 141 -40.84 2.15 -34.37
C PHE A 141 -40.50 0.67 -34.52
N LYS A 142 -41.23 -0.07 -35.35
CA LYS A 142 -41.00 -1.49 -35.59
C LYS A 142 -39.98 -1.76 -36.71
N GLY A 143 -39.63 -0.73 -37.49
CA GLY A 143 -38.67 -0.85 -38.59
C GLY A 143 -39.11 -1.78 -39.72
N GLU A 144 -40.43 -2.03 -39.85
CA GLU A 144 -41.05 -2.73 -40.99
C GLU A 144 -41.50 -1.75 -42.07
#